data_AF-A0A961NR86-F1
#
_entry.id   AF-A0A961NR86-F1
#
_cell.length_a   1.000
_cell.length_b   1.000
_cell.length_c   1.000
_cell.angle_alpha   90.00
_cell.angle_beta   90.00
_cell.angle_gamma   90.00
#
_symmetry.space_group_name_H-M   'P 1'
#
loop_
_entity.id
_entity.type
_entity.pdbx_description
1 polymer ?
#
loop_
_entity_poly.entity_id
_entity_poly.type
_entity_poly.pdbx_seq_one_letter_code
_entity_poly.pdbx_strand_id
1 'polypeptide(L)'
;MSLSEKLLEAHLEHELSALQGPGLQESLSTELGQLFDWLGKARLQDLVPSAPLKAQIVATLRDYTPTAELREAARKHTTTLLLGLHSRPELLGDLVPDPAFESSLEHATQATELRAELIRLGVHSPIFANLLSEILFTSIQDFMSDTQAMTGRVPGAGRLLRFGQDLVNQAVPALGQNFERIIKDFIRKNIGKTIKNSEEYLNRSMKPELLREAGRELWADVSKSQVSRLPEYLNADRLESYEEPALLLWENLRKSELLGWTLNTWVDSIFEVHGGRPAAELLKALGLDREQFQNALLPILLPIFEEAHKSGYLKARIEARLRSFYESDAAQKLLG
;
A
#
# COMPACT_ATOMS: atom_id res chain seq x y z
N MET A 1 -54.03 26.17 -26.16
CA MET A 1 -53.55 25.12 -25.26
C MET A 1 -54.60 24.05 -25.07
N SER A 2 -54.29 22.82 -25.45
CA SER A 2 -55.11 21.63 -25.16
C SER A 2 -55.13 21.34 -23.64
N LEU A 3 -56.08 20.52 -23.17
CA LEU A 3 -56.10 20.07 -21.76
C LEU A 3 -54.82 19.29 -21.41
N SER A 4 -54.33 18.48 -22.35
CA SER A 4 -53.07 17.74 -22.23
C SER A 4 -51.87 18.65 -21.99
N GLU A 5 -51.75 19.75 -22.75
CA GLU A 5 -50.68 20.74 -22.56
C GLU A 5 -50.76 21.44 -21.20
N LYS A 6 -51.97 21.79 -20.74
CA LYS A 6 -52.18 22.43 -19.43
C LYS A 6 -51.79 21.50 -18.28
N LEU A 7 -52.15 20.21 -18.38
CA LEU A 7 -51.80 19.22 -17.38
C LEU A 7 -50.30 18.93 -17.37
N LEU A 8 -49.66 18.87 -18.55
CA LEU A 8 -48.21 18.73 -18.65
C LEU A 8 -47.48 19.89 -17.95
N GLU A 9 -47.87 21.13 -18.22
CA GLU A 9 -47.25 22.31 -17.58
C GLU A 9 -47.44 22.30 -16.06
N ALA A 10 -48.65 22.03 -15.59
CA ALA A 10 -48.94 21.96 -14.16
C ALA A 10 -48.16 20.83 -13.46
N HIS A 11 -48.04 19.67 -14.10
CA HIS A 11 -47.30 18.52 -13.56
C HIS A 11 -45.78 18.80 -13.57
N LEU A 12 -45.27 19.44 -14.62
CA LEU A 12 -43.86 19.85 -14.67
C LEU A 12 -43.53 20.86 -13.55
N GLU A 13 -44.41 21.84 -13.32
CA GLU A 13 -44.23 22.80 -12.24
C GLU A 13 -44.27 22.12 -10.87
N HIS A 14 -45.17 21.17 -10.66
CA HIS A 14 -45.25 20.38 -9.43
C HIS A 14 -43.93 19.62 -9.15
N GLU A 15 -43.44 18.85 -10.12
CA GLU A 15 -42.19 18.07 -9.99
C GLU A 15 -40.97 18.98 -9.75
N LEU A 16 -40.87 20.09 -10.48
CA LEU A 16 -39.78 21.05 -10.28
C LEU A 16 -39.83 21.73 -8.92
N SER A 17 -41.03 21.99 -8.39
CA SER A 17 -41.20 22.59 -7.08
C SER A 17 -40.75 21.66 -5.95
N ALA A 18 -40.90 20.34 -6.11
CA ALA A 18 -40.41 19.34 -5.18
C ALA A 18 -38.88 19.17 -5.23
N LEU A 19 -38.26 19.46 -6.37
CA LEU A 19 -36.82 19.28 -6.63
C LEU A 19 -36.00 20.57 -6.48
N GLN A 20 -36.46 21.52 -5.66
CA GLN A 20 -35.75 22.76 -5.38
C GLN A 20 -35.80 23.13 -3.89
N GLY A 21 -34.79 23.87 -3.44
CA GLY A 21 -34.71 24.39 -2.07
C GLY A 21 -34.85 23.28 -1.01
N PRO A 22 -35.58 23.53 0.10
CA PRO A 22 -35.77 22.54 1.17
C PRO A 22 -36.44 21.24 0.70
N GLY A 23 -37.31 21.30 -0.33
CA GLY A 23 -38.01 20.14 -0.87
C GLY A 23 -37.06 19.13 -1.53
N LEU A 24 -35.97 19.62 -2.14
CA LEU A 24 -34.97 18.75 -2.76
C LEU A 24 -34.27 17.87 -1.70
N GLN A 25 -33.89 18.46 -0.57
CA GLN A 25 -33.23 17.72 0.51
C GLN A 25 -34.16 16.69 1.14
N GLU A 26 -35.41 17.06 1.40
CA GLU A 26 -36.41 16.13 1.94
C GLU A 26 -36.69 14.97 0.98
N SER A 27 -36.83 15.27 -0.32
CA SER A 27 -37.04 14.27 -1.37
C SER A 27 -35.86 13.31 -1.47
N LEU A 28 -34.62 13.83 -1.58
CA LEU A 28 -33.43 12.99 -1.65
C LEU A 28 -33.23 12.15 -0.39
N SER A 29 -33.47 12.72 0.80
CA SER A 29 -33.37 11.97 2.06
C SER A 29 -34.38 10.83 2.10
N THR A 30 -35.61 11.10 1.69
CA THR A 30 -36.68 10.10 1.59
C THR A 30 -36.29 8.99 0.62
N GLU A 31 -35.88 9.32 -0.60
CA GLU A 31 -35.50 8.35 -1.62
C GLU A 31 -34.30 7.49 -1.21
N LEU A 32 -33.27 8.10 -0.62
CA LEU A 32 -32.12 7.35 -0.09
C LEU A 32 -32.51 6.42 1.07
N GLY A 33 -33.44 6.85 1.91
CA GLY A 33 -33.99 6.03 2.98
C GLY A 33 -34.78 4.83 2.45
N GLN A 34 -35.64 5.05 1.46
CA GLN A 34 -36.41 4.00 0.80
C GLN A 34 -35.50 3.03 0.04
N LEU A 35 -34.46 3.55 -0.63
CA LEU A 35 -33.43 2.74 -1.27
C LEU A 35 -32.75 1.83 -0.26
N PHE A 36 -32.32 2.36 0.89
CA PHE A 36 -31.70 1.55 1.95
C PHE A 36 -32.65 0.49 2.51
N ASP A 37 -33.92 0.83 2.73
CA ASP A 37 -34.94 -0.12 3.19
C ASP A 37 -35.19 -1.24 2.18
N TRP A 38 -35.15 -0.93 0.88
CA TRP A 38 -35.23 -1.92 -0.18
C TRP A 38 -33.97 -2.80 -0.26
N LEU A 39 -32.77 -2.23 -0.08
CA LEU A 39 -31.52 -2.99 0.04
C LEU A 39 -31.52 -3.93 1.26
N GLY A 40 -32.34 -3.63 2.28
CA GLY A 40 -32.64 -4.54 3.41
C GLY A 40 -33.47 -5.77 3.05
N LYS A 41 -34.00 -5.84 1.83
CA LYS A 41 -34.83 -6.95 1.32
C LYS A 41 -34.22 -7.63 0.11
N ALA A 42 -33.49 -6.88 -0.73
CA ALA A 42 -32.87 -7.41 -1.94
C ALA A 42 -31.55 -8.13 -1.62
N ARG A 43 -31.38 -9.35 -2.15
CA ARG A 43 -30.15 -10.12 -1.97
C ARG A 43 -29.02 -9.53 -2.81
N LEU A 44 -27.81 -9.49 -2.24
CA LEU A 44 -26.65 -8.92 -2.93
C LEU A 44 -26.41 -9.54 -4.32
N GLN A 45 -26.53 -10.86 -4.44
CA GLN A 45 -26.32 -11.59 -5.69
C GLN A 45 -27.34 -11.27 -6.80
N ASP A 46 -28.54 -10.81 -6.42
CA ASP A 46 -29.59 -10.47 -7.38
C ASP A 46 -29.41 -9.02 -7.90
N LEU A 47 -28.73 -8.17 -7.12
CA LEU A 47 -28.40 -6.79 -7.49
C LEU A 47 -27.14 -6.70 -8.33
N VAL A 48 -26.09 -7.41 -7.89
CA VAL A 48 -24.77 -7.39 -8.52
C VAL A 48 -24.34 -8.83 -8.73
N PRO A 49 -24.61 -9.44 -9.90
CA PRO A 49 -24.19 -10.80 -10.16
C PRO A 49 -22.66 -10.91 -10.16
N SER A 50 -22.12 -11.91 -9.45
CA SER A 50 -20.67 -12.03 -9.22
C SER A 50 -19.87 -12.26 -10.50
N ALA A 51 -20.37 -13.06 -11.43
CA ALA A 51 -19.66 -13.38 -12.67
C ALA A 51 -19.43 -12.15 -13.57
N PRO A 52 -20.46 -11.34 -13.91
CA PRO A 52 -20.27 -10.06 -14.59
C PRO A 52 -19.35 -9.10 -13.85
N LEU A 53 -19.48 -8.99 -12.52
CA LEU A 53 -18.63 -8.12 -11.71
C LEU A 53 -17.15 -8.52 -11.82
N LYS A 54 -16.84 -9.81 -11.66
CA LYS A 54 -15.48 -10.34 -11.80
C LYS A 54 -14.91 -10.09 -13.19
N ALA A 55 -15.70 -10.37 -14.23
CA ALA A 55 -15.29 -10.10 -15.62
C ALA A 55 -14.98 -8.61 -15.84
N GLN A 56 -15.82 -7.72 -15.31
CA GLN A 56 -15.61 -6.27 -15.41
C GLN A 56 -14.37 -5.81 -14.64
N ILE A 57 -14.14 -6.29 -13.41
CA ILE A 57 -12.96 -5.94 -12.62
C ILE A 57 -11.69 -6.34 -13.36
N VAL A 58 -11.63 -7.57 -13.85
CA VAL A 58 -10.46 -8.08 -14.59
C VAL A 58 -10.25 -7.32 -15.89
N ALA A 59 -11.31 -7.09 -16.68
CA ALA A 59 -11.23 -6.34 -17.93
C ALA A 59 -10.76 -4.90 -17.69
N THR A 60 -11.38 -4.19 -16.75
CA THR A 60 -10.98 -2.82 -16.39
C THR A 60 -9.51 -2.78 -15.98
N LEU A 61 -9.03 -3.65 -15.09
CA LEU A 61 -7.63 -3.60 -14.63
C LEU A 61 -6.60 -3.98 -15.72
N ARG A 62 -6.96 -4.93 -16.60
CA ARG A 62 -6.08 -5.40 -17.68
C ARG A 62 -5.99 -4.39 -18.83
N ASP A 63 -7.03 -3.63 -19.08
CA ASP A 63 -7.06 -2.70 -20.22
C ASP A 63 -6.80 -1.25 -19.78
N TYR A 64 -6.95 -0.95 -18.49
CA TYR A 64 -6.67 0.36 -17.96
C TYR A 64 -5.18 0.69 -18.02
N THR A 65 -4.88 1.68 -18.83
CA THR A 65 -3.58 2.36 -18.86
C THR A 65 -3.86 3.80 -18.46
N PRO A 66 -3.32 4.31 -17.33
CA PRO A 66 -3.51 5.70 -16.94
C PRO A 66 -3.15 6.63 -18.10
N THR A 67 -4.04 7.56 -18.43
CA THR A 67 -3.75 8.56 -19.47
C THR A 67 -2.63 9.48 -19.02
N ALA A 68 -1.98 10.18 -19.95
CA ALA A 68 -0.90 11.11 -19.62
C ALA A 68 -1.39 12.19 -18.62
N GLU A 69 -2.62 12.66 -18.78
CA GLU A 69 -3.24 13.66 -17.90
C GLU A 69 -3.43 13.13 -16.48
N LEU A 70 -3.83 11.86 -16.32
CA LEU A 70 -3.99 11.28 -14.99
C LEU A 70 -2.64 11.03 -14.30
N ARG A 71 -1.62 10.61 -15.07
CA ARG A 71 -0.24 10.47 -14.54
C ARG A 71 0.27 11.82 -14.05
N GLU A 72 0.06 12.87 -14.84
CA GLU A 72 0.39 14.24 -14.47
C GLU A 72 -0.31 14.68 -13.19
N ALA A 73 -1.62 14.42 -13.09
CA ALA A 73 -2.40 14.74 -11.91
C ALA A 73 -1.91 13.98 -10.67
N ALA A 74 -1.62 12.67 -10.79
CA ALA A 74 -1.09 11.85 -9.71
C ALA A 74 0.28 12.34 -9.23
N ARG A 75 1.16 12.72 -10.17
CA ARG A 75 2.48 13.31 -9.87
C ARG A 75 2.34 14.61 -9.11
N LYS A 76 1.55 15.56 -9.65
CA LYS A 76 1.30 16.85 -9.00
C LYS A 76 0.70 16.68 -7.60
N HIS A 77 -0.23 15.74 -7.44
CA HIS A 77 -0.85 15.45 -6.15
C HIS A 77 0.16 14.89 -5.15
N THR A 78 0.97 13.91 -5.56
CA THR A 78 2.02 13.31 -4.73
C THR A 78 3.05 14.36 -4.30
N THR A 79 3.52 15.20 -5.23
CA THR A 79 4.42 16.33 -4.92
C THR A 79 3.77 17.32 -3.95
N THR A 80 2.50 17.70 -4.19
CA THR A 80 1.77 18.63 -3.31
C THR A 80 1.59 18.07 -1.90
N LEU A 81 1.25 16.78 -1.79
CA LEU A 81 1.12 16.08 -0.52
C LEU A 81 2.44 16.08 0.25
N LEU A 82 3.53 15.65 -0.39
CA LEU A 82 4.86 15.59 0.23
C LEU A 82 5.40 16.97 0.60
N LEU A 83 5.19 17.99 -0.24
CA LEU A 83 5.49 19.37 0.11
C LEU A 83 4.66 19.85 1.31
N GLY A 84 3.37 19.50 1.34
CA GLY A 84 2.47 19.79 2.45
C GLY A 84 2.85 19.13 3.77
N LEU A 85 3.58 18.01 3.73
CA LEU A 85 4.10 17.36 4.95
C LEU A 85 5.21 18.17 5.62
N HIS A 86 6.01 18.95 4.90
CA HIS A 86 7.15 19.69 5.48
C HIS A 86 6.74 20.67 6.59
N SER A 87 5.47 21.10 6.63
CA SER A 87 4.95 22.02 7.64
C SER A 87 4.10 21.34 8.73
N ARG A 88 4.11 20.00 8.78
CA ARG A 88 3.29 19.20 9.70
C ARG A 88 4.03 18.93 11.02
N PRO A 89 3.56 19.46 12.17
CA PRO A 89 4.20 19.24 13.46
C PRO A 89 3.90 17.88 14.10
N GLU A 90 2.93 17.12 13.55
CA GLU A 90 2.49 15.82 14.05
C GLU A 90 3.67 14.84 14.14
N LEU A 91 3.70 14.04 15.21
CA LEU A 91 4.71 13.00 15.40
C LEU A 91 4.27 11.70 14.74
N LEU A 92 5.22 10.86 14.31
CA LEU A 92 4.90 9.54 13.76
C LEU A 92 4.14 8.66 14.78
N GLY A 93 4.43 8.81 16.07
CA GLY A 93 3.70 8.13 17.14
C GLY A 93 2.23 8.55 17.29
N ASP A 94 1.87 9.75 16.83
CA ASP A 94 0.46 10.20 16.81
C ASP A 94 -0.33 9.49 15.69
N LEU A 95 0.36 9.07 14.62
CA LEU A 95 -0.24 8.38 13.47
C LEU A 95 -0.32 6.87 13.66
N VAL A 96 0.66 6.28 14.35
CA VAL A 96 0.70 4.85 14.64
C VAL A 96 0.68 4.68 16.16
N PRO A 97 -0.48 4.39 16.76
CA PRO A 97 -0.58 4.23 18.20
C PRO A 97 0.30 3.07 18.70
N ASP A 98 0.93 3.22 19.86
CA ASP A 98 1.78 2.18 20.46
C ASP A 98 1.13 0.78 20.51
N PRO A 99 -0.16 0.61 20.84
CA PRO A 99 -0.80 -0.71 20.80
C PRO A 99 -0.83 -1.34 19.40
N ALA A 100 -0.99 -0.52 18.35
CA ALA A 100 -0.97 -1.00 16.97
C ALA A 100 0.46 -1.40 16.54
N PHE A 101 1.47 -0.65 16.97
CA PHE A 101 2.87 -1.00 16.76
C PHE A 101 3.24 -2.30 17.48
N GLU A 102 2.91 -2.42 18.77
CA GLU A 102 3.20 -3.62 19.58
C GLU A 102 2.53 -4.87 18.98
N SER A 103 1.27 -4.77 18.56
CA SER A 103 0.57 -5.86 17.89
C SER A 103 1.27 -6.24 16.58
N SER A 104 1.66 -5.26 15.75
CA SER A 104 2.38 -5.52 14.50
C SER A 104 3.74 -6.17 14.73
N LEU A 105 4.48 -5.70 15.75
CA LEU A 105 5.77 -6.23 16.16
C LEU A 105 5.65 -7.66 16.70
N GLU A 106 4.59 -7.96 17.45
CA GLU A 106 4.31 -9.32 17.92
C GLU A 106 4.11 -10.29 16.75
N HIS A 107 3.23 -9.95 15.81
CA HIS A 107 3.00 -10.80 14.63
C HIS A 107 4.27 -10.94 13.77
N ALA A 108 5.01 -9.85 13.56
CA ALA A 108 6.25 -9.88 12.78
C ALA A 108 7.33 -10.76 13.43
N THR A 109 7.47 -10.71 14.76
CA THR A 109 8.48 -11.52 15.48
C THR A 109 8.12 -13.01 15.57
N GLN A 110 6.83 -13.35 15.46
CA GLN A 110 6.34 -14.72 15.45
C GLN A 110 6.55 -15.44 14.11
N ALA A 111 6.75 -14.71 13.00
CA ALA A 111 7.00 -15.26 11.67
C ALA A 111 8.40 -15.90 11.53
N THR A 112 8.63 -17.00 12.24
CA THR A 112 9.95 -17.62 12.41
C THR A 112 10.47 -18.25 11.11
N GLU A 113 9.60 -18.86 10.32
CA GLU A 113 9.93 -19.46 9.03
C GLU A 113 10.33 -18.38 8.02
N LEU A 114 9.55 -17.29 7.94
CA LEU A 114 9.87 -16.16 7.07
C LEU A 114 11.20 -15.52 7.48
N ARG A 115 11.45 -15.33 8.78
CA ARG A 115 12.72 -14.82 9.29
C ARG A 115 13.90 -15.71 8.89
N ALA A 116 13.79 -17.02 9.09
CA ALA A 116 14.83 -17.96 8.74
C ALA A 116 15.15 -17.93 7.24
N GLU A 117 14.10 -17.84 6.40
CA GLU A 117 14.26 -17.74 4.95
C GLU A 117 14.89 -16.42 4.51
N LEU A 118 14.51 -15.28 5.10
CA LEU A 118 15.14 -13.99 4.80
C LEU A 118 16.62 -13.96 5.22
N ILE A 119 16.96 -14.52 6.39
CA ILE A 119 18.36 -14.68 6.84
C ILE A 119 19.12 -15.53 5.83
N ARG A 120 18.55 -16.65 5.39
CA ARG A 120 19.16 -17.53 4.39
C ARG A 120 19.40 -16.78 3.07
N LEU A 121 18.39 -16.11 2.52
CA LEU A 121 18.48 -15.34 1.28
C LEU A 121 19.53 -14.22 1.38
N GLY A 122 19.59 -13.52 2.52
CA GLY A 122 20.56 -12.45 2.75
C GLY A 122 22.00 -12.96 2.87
N VAL A 123 22.22 -13.99 3.70
CA VAL A 123 23.55 -14.53 4.01
C VAL A 123 24.12 -15.30 2.82
N HIS A 124 23.29 -16.00 2.05
CA HIS A 124 23.72 -16.67 0.82
C HIS A 124 23.73 -15.75 -0.41
N SER A 125 23.47 -14.45 -0.23
CA SER A 125 23.58 -13.49 -1.33
C SER A 125 25.05 -13.29 -1.75
N PRO A 126 25.33 -13.09 -3.05
CA PRO A 126 26.68 -12.78 -3.52
C PRO A 126 27.25 -11.52 -2.88
N ILE A 127 26.40 -10.54 -2.54
CA ILE A 127 26.80 -9.29 -1.89
C ILE A 127 27.35 -9.58 -0.50
N PHE A 128 26.66 -10.40 0.30
CA PHE A 128 27.14 -10.79 1.63
C PHE A 128 28.44 -11.58 1.55
N ALA A 129 28.55 -12.52 0.61
CA ALA A 129 29.78 -13.29 0.40
C ALA A 129 30.98 -12.39 0.06
N ASN A 130 30.78 -11.39 -0.80
CA ASN A 130 31.82 -10.43 -1.17
C ASN A 130 32.18 -9.52 0.01
N LEU A 131 31.19 -8.96 0.71
CA LEU A 131 31.41 -8.10 1.88
C LEU A 131 32.18 -8.85 2.97
N LEU A 132 31.77 -10.08 3.29
CA LEU A 132 32.43 -10.90 4.30
C LEU A 132 33.85 -11.28 3.87
N SER A 133 34.07 -11.58 2.59
CA SER A 133 35.40 -11.85 2.06
C SER A 133 36.32 -10.63 2.19
N GLU A 134 35.81 -9.44 1.91
CA GLU A 134 36.54 -8.18 2.05
C GLU A 134 36.86 -7.87 3.51
N ILE A 135 35.88 -7.98 4.41
CA ILE A 135 36.09 -7.76 5.85
C ILE A 135 37.15 -8.73 6.38
N LEU A 136 37.09 -10.02 6.01
CA LEU A 136 38.08 -11.01 6.42
C LEU A 136 39.46 -10.70 5.85
N PHE A 137 39.55 -10.29 4.59
CA PHE A 137 40.81 -9.93 3.94
C PHE A 137 41.46 -8.74 4.64
N THR A 138 40.71 -7.65 4.82
CA THR A 138 41.17 -6.42 5.48
C THR A 138 41.53 -6.68 6.94
N SER A 139 40.71 -7.44 7.68
CA SER A 139 41.01 -7.76 9.09
C SER A 139 42.30 -8.58 9.25
N ILE A 140 42.56 -9.54 8.34
CA ILE A 140 43.82 -10.32 8.36
C ILE A 140 45.01 -9.41 8.00
N GLN A 141 44.83 -8.53 7.02
CA GLN A 141 45.86 -7.57 6.61
C GLN A 141 46.21 -6.59 7.74
N ASP A 142 45.20 -6.04 8.42
CA ASP A 142 45.35 -5.10 9.53
C ASP A 142 46.05 -5.77 10.72
N PHE A 143 45.59 -6.96 11.13
CA PHE A 143 46.20 -7.73 12.21
C PHE A 143 47.70 -7.95 11.97
N MET A 144 48.09 -8.31 10.73
CA MET A 144 49.50 -8.50 10.43
C MET A 144 50.29 -7.19 10.42
N SER A 145 49.73 -6.12 9.86
CA SER A 145 50.38 -4.81 9.81
C SER A 145 50.65 -4.26 11.22
N ASP A 146 49.68 -4.44 12.12
CA ASP A 146 49.82 -4.08 13.53
C ASP A 146 50.87 -4.93 14.26
N THR A 147 50.94 -6.24 13.98
CA THR A 147 52.00 -7.09 14.54
C THR A 147 53.40 -6.72 14.03
N GLN A 148 53.55 -6.31 12.77
CA GLN A 148 54.82 -5.76 12.26
C GLN A 148 55.21 -4.46 12.98
N ALA A 149 54.25 -3.57 13.26
CA ALA A 149 54.51 -2.33 14.01
C ALA A 149 54.91 -2.58 15.48
N MET A 150 54.44 -3.66 16.10
CA MET A 150 54.82 -4.05 17.47
C MET A 150 56.22 -4.68 17.59
N THR A 151 56.79 -5.21 16.50
CA THR A 151 58.13 -5.83 16.53
C THR A 151 59.30 -4.84 16.71
N GLY A 152 59.03 -3.53 16.62
CA GLY A 152 60.06 -2.48 16.67
C GLY A 152 60.21 -1.71 17.99
N ARG A 153 59.42 -1.98 19.05
CA ARG A 153 59.29 -1.03 20.19
C ARG A 153 59.38 -1.62 21.61
N VAL A 154 60.09 -2.74 21.83
CA VAL A 154 60.34 -3.24 23.20
C VAL A 154 61.82 -3.56 23.45
N PRO A 155 62.58 -2.68 24.12
CA PRO A 155 63.92 -3.00 24.63
C PRO A 155 63.82 -4.08 25.72
N GLY A 156 64.43 -5.26 25.50
CA GLY A 156 64.57 -6.30 26.52
C GLY A 156 63.71 -7.56 26.38
N ALA A 157 62.80 -7.67 25.41
CA ALA A 157 61.93 -8.85 25.22
C ALA A 157 62.59 -10.03 24.44
N GLY A 158 63.92 -10.12 24.43
CA GLY A 158 64.69 -11.01 23.54
C GLY A 158 64.61 -12.52 23.80
N ARG A 159 63.89 -13.00 24.84
CA ARG A 159 63.81 -14.43 25.17
C ARG A 159 62.41 -15.06 25.05
N LEU A 160 61.34 -14.27 25.15
CA LEU A 160 59.97 -14.75 24.92
C LEU A 160 59.54 -14.63 23.45
N LEU A 161 60.13 -13.68 22.70
CA LEU A 161 59.87 -13.53 21.27
C LEU A 161 60.53 -14.62 20.40
N ARG A 162 61.64 -15.23 20.84
CA ARG A 162 62.37 -16.25 20.04
C ARG A 162 61.56 -17.52 19.77
N PHE A 163 60.65 -17.89 20.67
CA PHE A 163 59.80 -19.08 20.49
C PHE A 163 58.65 -18.82 19.48
N GLY A 164 58.16 -17.58 19.40
CA GLY A 164 57.23 -17.14 18.34
C GLY A 164 57.94 -16.83 17.02
N GLN A 165 59.19 -16.38 17.08
CA GLN A 165 60.02 -16.06 15.91
C GLN A 165 60.34 -17.28 15.05
N ASP A 166 60.49 -18.49 15.61
CA ASP A 166 60.77 -19.67 14.79
C ASP A 166 59.53 -20.14 14.00
N LEU A 167 58.33 -19.96 14.56
CA LEU A 167 57.06 -20.20 13.87
C LEU A 167 56.73 -19.11 12.83
N VAL A 168 57.07 -17.85 13.13
CA VAL A 168 56.86 -16.71 12.22
C VAL A 168 57.92 -16.69 11.11
N ASN A 169 59.20 -16.92 11.40
CA ASN A 169 60.28 -16.91 10.40
C ASN A 169 60.27 -18.13 9.47
N GLN A 170 59.63 -19.24 9.83
CA GLN A 170 59.35 -20.33 8.87
C GLN A 170 58.16 -20.03 7.95
N ALA A 171 57.20 -19.20 8.39
CA ALA A 171 56.03 -18.84 7.60
C ALA A 171 56.25 -17.61 6.71
N VAL A 172 57.01 -16.62 7.17
CA VAL A 172 57.19 -15.30 6.52
C VAL A 172 57.90 -15.33 5.16
N PRO A 173 58.96 -16.15 4.90
CA PRO A 173 59.64 -16.16 3.61
C PRO A 173 58.77 -16.72 2.47
N ALA A 174 57.79 -17.57 2.79
CA ALA A 174 56.82 -18.12 1.83
C ALA A 174 55.66 -17.16 1.52
N LEU A 175 55.47 -16.14 2.36
CA LEU A 175 54.39 -15.17 2.26
C LEU A 175 54.78 -13.95 1.42
N GLY A 176 56.05 -13.52 1.43
CA GLY A 176 56.54 -12.26 0.84
C GLY A 176 55.86 -11.75 -0.45
N GLN A 177 55.97 -12.46 -1.59
CA GLN A 177 55.46 -11.95 -2.89
C GLN A 177 54.09 -12.52 -3.32
N ASN A 178 53.52 -13.49 -2.60
CA ASN A 178 52.26 -14.14 -2.96
C ASN A 178 51.23 -14.12 -1.81
N PHE A 179 51.46 -13.30 -0.79
CA PHE A 179 50.68 -13.24 0.44
C PHE A 179 49.19 -12.98 0.19
N GLU A 180 48.91 -11.91 -0.54
CA GLU A 180 47.56 -11.48 -0.89
C GLU A 180 46.79 -12.61 -1.60
N ARG A 181 47.46 -13.29 -2.55
CA ARG A 181 46.88 -14.43 -3.27
C ARG A 181 46.56 -15.59 -2.33
N ILE A 182 47.46 -15.91 -1.40
CA ILE A 182 47.26 -16.99 -0.42
C ILE A 182 46.08 -16.69 0.50
N ILE A 183 45.93 -15.46 1.01
CA ILE A 183 44.77 -15.09 1.83
C ILE A 183 43.49 -15.15 1.00
N LYS A 184 43.48 -14.55 -0.20
CA LYS A 184 42.29 -14.55 -1.07
C LYS A 184 41.85 -15.98 -1.40
N ASP A 185 42.79 -16.88 -1.70
CA ASP A 185 42.51 -18.28 -1.94
C ASP A 185 41.99 -18.99 -0.68
N PHE A 186 42.54 -18.69 0.50
CA PHE A 186 42.08 -19.24 1.77
C PHE A 186 40.66 -18.77 2.10
N ILE A 187 40.37 -17.48 1.99
CA ILE A 187 39.03 -16.90 2.19
C ILE A 187 38.07 -17.54 1.21
N ARG A 188 38.38 -17.55 -0.09
CA ARG A 188 37.52 -18.14 -1.12
C ARG A 188 37.19 -19.61 -0.87
N LYS A 189 38.16 -20.41 -0.42
CA LYS A 189 37.94 -21.83 -0.09
C LYS A 189 37.07 -22.04 1.15
N ASN A 190 37.07 -21.09 2.09
CA ASN A 190 36.38 -21.23 3.37
C ASN A 190 35.11 -20.38 3.50
N ILE A 191 34.86 -19.44 2.58
CA ILE A 191 33.77 -18.47 2.68
C ILE A 191 32.41 -19.14 2.80
N GLY A 192 32.17 -20.25 2.09
CA GLY A 192 30.92 -20.99 2.18
C GLY A 192 30.65 -21.57 3.58
N LYS A 193 31.70 -22.02 4.27
CA LYS A 193 31.58 -22.48 5.67
C LYS A 193 31.30 -21.30 6.60
N THR A 194 31.94 -20.16 6.39
CA THR A 194 31.69 -18.94 7.18
C THR A 194 30.27 -18.44 6.98
N ILE A 195 29.77 -18.39 5.74
CA ILE A 195 28.38 -18.06 5.38
C ILE A 195 27.39 -18.96 6.13
N LYS A 196 27.59 -20.29 6.07
CA LYS A 196 26.73 -21.23 6.80
C LYS A 196 26.75 -20.99 8.31
N ASN A 197 27.93 -20.78 8.89
CA ASN A 197 28.07 -20.50 10.31
C ASN A 197 27.40 -19.16 10.68
N SER A 198 27.48 -18.15 9.82
CA SER A 198 26.80 -16.85 10.00
C SER A 198 25.29 -17.01 9.97
N GLU A 199 24.74 -17.82 9.05
CA GLU A 199 23.31 -18.17 9.02
C GLU A 199 22.87 -18.86 10.32
N GLU A 200 23.60 -19.89 10.76
CA GLU A 200 23.31 -20.60 12.02
C GLU A 200 23.43 -19.67 13.24
N TYR A 201 24.37 -18.74 13.23
CA TYR A 201 24.54 -17.75 14.29
C TYR A 201 23.39 -16.73 14.30
N LEU A 202 23.03 -16.18 13.14
CA LEU A 202 21.94 -15.20 13.01
C LEU A 202 20.60 -15.83 13.40
N ASN A 203 20.32 -17.06 12.96
CA ASN A 203 19.11 -17.78 13.36
C ASN A 203 19.05 -18.04 14.88
N ARG A 204 20.19 -18.31 15.53
CA ARG A 204 20.24 -18.50 16.99
C ARG A 204 20.17 -17.19 17.78
N SER A 205 20.67 -16.10 17.21
CA SER A 205 20.82 -14.81 17.90
C SER A 205 19.61 -13.90 17.69
N MET A 206 19.00 -13.92 16.51
CA MET A 206 17.78 -13.15 16.18
C MET A 206 16.54 -13.86 16.72
N LYS A 207 16.50 -14.05 18.05
CA LYS A 207 15.34 -14.61 18.74
C LYS A 207 14.19 -13.59 18.77
N PRO A 208 12.92 -14.04 18.80
CA PRO A 208 11.77 -13.15 18.86
C PRO A 208 11.85 -12.09 19.96
N GLU A 209 12.42 -12.43 21.11
CA GLU A 209 12.58 -11.53 22.26
C GLU A 209 13.54 -10.37 21.95
N LEU A 210 14.70 -10.68 21.36
CA LEU A 210 15.69 -9.67 20.98
C LEU A 210 15.15 -8.76 19.87
N LEU A 211 14.43 -9.33 18.91
CA LEU A 211 13.80 -8.55 17.84
C LEU A 211 12.70 -7.63 18.36
N ARG A 212 11.96 -8.08 19.37
CA ARG A 212 10.95 -7.26 20.04
C ARG A 212 11.58 -6.12 20.81
N GLU A 213 12.66 -6.37 21.54
CA GLU A 213 13.41 -5.34 22.25
C GLU A 213 13.99 -4.31 21.28
N ALA A 214 14.69 -4.76 20.24
CA ALA A 214 15.25 -3.89 19.21
C ALA A 214 14.15 -3.10 18.47
N GLY A 215 13.01 -3.73 18.16
CA GLY A 215 11.86 -3.07 17.54
C GLY A 215 11.26 -1.98 18.41
N ARG A 216 11.13 -2.22 19.73
CA ARG A 216 10.66 -1.22 20.70
C ARG A 216 11.62 -0.06 20.86
N GLU A 217 12.91 -0.34 20.92
CA GLU A 217 13.94 0.69 21.03
C GLU A 217 13.92 1.59 19.78
N LEU A 218 13.88 0.98 18.60
CA LEU A 218 13.74 1.71 17.34
C LEU A 218 12.45 2.55 17.33
N TRP A 219 11.33 1.97 17.75
CA TRP A 219 10.05 2.68 17.80
C TRP A 219 10.06 3.86 18.77
N ALA A 220 10.70 3.73 19.92
CA ALA A 220 10.83 4.82 20.89
C ALA A 220 11.59 6.03 20.35
N ASP A 221 12.41 5.86 19.31
CA ASP A 221 13.11 6.93 18.61
C ASP A 221 12.29 7.43 17.40
N VAL A 222 11.80 6.51 16.57
CA VAL A 222 11.01 6.83 15.36
C VAL A 222 9.70 7.52 15.71
N SER A 223 8.99 7.11 16.77
CA SER A 223 7.70 7.68 17.17
C SER A 223 7.80 9.16 17.53
N LYS A 224 8.97 9.64 17.96
CA LYS A 224 9.25 11.04 18.28
C LYS A 224 9.66 11.87 17.06
N SER A 225 9.84 11.23 15.91
CA SER A 225 10.17 11.95 14.67
C SER A 225 8.93 12.64 14.13
N GLN A 226 9.10 13.88 13.67
CA GLN A 226 8.04 14.63 13.02
C GLN A 226 7.75 14.07 11.62
N VAL A 227 6.46 14.08 11.25
CA VAL A 227 5.97 13.74 9.91
C VAL A 227 6.64 14.60 8.84
N SER A 228 7.03 15.83 9.16
CA SER A 228 7.77 16.75 8.28
C SER A 228 9.09 16.22 7.74
N ARG A 229 9.67 15.18 8.36
CA ARG A 229 10.90 14.53 7.88
C ARG A 229 10.67 13.42 6.85
N LEU A 230 9.44 12.94 6.68
CA LEU A 230 9.13 11.88 5.71
C LEU A 230 9.58 12.19 4.27
N PRO A 231 9.44 13.42 3.75
CA PRO A 231 9.92 13.76 2.41
C PRO A 231 11.43 13.60 2.22
N GLU A 232 12.23 13.77 3.28
CA GLU A 232 13.69 13.58 3.24
C GLU A 232 14.03 12.10 3.05
N TYR A 233 13.36 11.20 3.78
CA TYR A 233 13.57 9.75 3.65
C TYR A 233 13.13 9.21 2.28
N LEU A 234 12.13 9.84 1.67
CA LEU A 234 11.57 9.43 0.38
C LEU A 234 12.29 10.06 -0.82
N ASN A 235 13.30 10.92 -0.59
CA ASN A 235 13.94 11.73 -1.62
C ASN A 235 12.88 12.43 -2.49
N ALA A 236 12.03 13.25 -1.87
CA ALA A 236 10.90 13.89 -2.55
C ALA A 236 11.31 14.74 -3.78
N ASP A 237 12.57 15.18 -3.86
CA ASP A 237 13.18 15.83 -5.02
C ASP A 237 13.35 14.89 -6.24
N ARG A 238 13.26 13.57 -6.03
CA ARG A 238 13.45 12.53 -7.03
C ARG A 238 12.18 11.72 -7.34
N LEU A 239 11.00 12.20 -6.97
CA LEU A 239 9.73 11.49 -7.24
C LEU A 239 9.55 11.13 -8.72
N GLU A 240 10.01 12.00 -9.62
CA GLU A 240 9.97 11.76 -11.07
C GLU A 240 10.79 10.52 -11.47
N SER A 241 11.87 10.21 -10.75
CA SER A 241 12.70 9.03 -11.03
C SER A 241 12.06 7.70 -10.62
N TYR A 242 11.00 7.73 -9.82
CA TYR A 242 10.25 6.54 -9.41
C TYR A 242 9.02 6.28 -10.28
N GLU A 243 8.61 7.22 -11.14
CA GLU A 243 7.40 7.09 -11.95
C GLU A 243 7.51 5.94 -12.96
N GLU A 244 8.57 5.91 -13.78
CA GLU A 244 8.73 4.87 -14.80
C GLU A 244 8.83 3.46 -14.19
N PRO A 245 9.65 3.20 -13.14
CA PRO A 245 9.67 1.90 -12.48
C PRO A 245 8.33 1.51 -11.86
N ALA A 246 7.61 2.46 -11.24
CA ALA A 246 6.31 2.20 -10.64
C ALA A 246 5.24 1.87 -11.70
N LEU A 247 5.24 2.59 -12.83
CA LEU A 247 4.36 2.30 -13.96
C LEU A 247 4.67 0.94 -14.56
N LEU A 248 5.94 0.59 -14.75
CA LEU A 248 6.33 -0.72 -15.26
C LEU A 248 5.92 -1.85 -14.30
N LEU A 249 6.12 -1.66 -12.99
CA LEU A 249 5.66 -2.62 -11.98
C LEU A 249 4.14 -2.77 -12.01
N TRP A 250 3.40 -1.66 -12.06
CA TRP A 250 1.94 -1.66 -12.17
C TRP A 250 1.47 -2.35 -13.45
N GLU A 251 2.10 -2.07 -14.60
CA GLU A 251 1.78 -2.70 -15.88
C GLU A 251 1.99 -4.21 -15.85
N ASN A 252 3.04 -4.68 -15.20
CA ASN A 252 3.30 -6.11 -15.05
C ASN A 252 2.33 -6.75 -14.04
N LEU A 253 2.10 -6.11 -12.89
CA LEU A 253 1.20 -6.59 -11.85
C LEU A 253 -0.24 -6.69 -12.36
N ARG A 254 -0.75 -5.66 -13.03
CA ARG A 254 -2.14 -5.60 -13.51
C ARG A 254 -2.45 -6.62 -14.61
N LYS A 255 -1.42 -7.03 -15.38
CA LYS A 255 -1.52 -8.08 -16.40
C LYS A 255 -1.25 -9.47 -15.84
N SER A 256 -0.79 -9.59 -14.60
CA SER A 256 -0.47 -10.87 -13.98
C SER A 256 -1.73 -11.72 -13.75
N GLU A 257 -1.60 -13.03 -13.99
CA GLU A 257 -2.66 -13.99 -13.64
C GLU A 257 -2.89 -14.03 -12.12
N LEU A 258 -1.85 -13.79 -11.33
CA LEU A 258 -1.91 -13.73 -9.87
C LEU A 258 -2.88 -12.67 -9.37
N LEU A 259 -2.82 -11.44 -9.91
CA LEU A 259 -3.74 -10.38 -9.50
C LEU A 259 -5.19 -10.74 -9.88
N GLY A 260 -5.40 -11.25 -11.10
CA GLY A 260 -6.71 -11.69 -11.56
C GLY A 260 -7.31 -12.79 -10.67
N TRP A 261 -6.52 -13.80 -10.34
CA TRP A 261 -6.93 -14.86 -9.41
C TRP A 261 -7.23 -14.32 -8.00
N THR A 262 -6.38 -13.44 -7.47
CA THR A 262 -6.55 -12.84 -6.13
C THR A 262 -7.85 -12.06 -6.04
N LEU A 263 -8.13 -11.20 -7.02
CA LEU A 263 -9.35 -10.39 -7.06
C LEU A 263 -10.60 -11.25 -7.22
N ASN A 264 -10.55 -12.25 -8.10
CA ASN A 264 -11.66 -13.20 -8.27
C ASN A 264 -11.96 -13.94 -6.96
N THR A 265 -10.92 -14.41 -6.27
CA THR A 265 -11.05 -15.11 -4.99
C THR A 265 -11.62 -14.20 -3.91
N TRP A 266 -11.20 -12.94 -3.87
CA TRP A 266 -11.76 -11.94 -2.95
C TRP A 266 -13.24 -11.68 -3.21
N VAL A 267 -13.63 -11.49 -4.48
CA VAL A 267 -15.03 -11.32 -4.86
C VAL A 267 -15.83 -12.57 -4.48
N ASP A 268 -15.33 -13.76 -4.82
CA ASP A 268 -16.01 -15.02 -4.49
C ASP A 268 -16.22 -15.18 -2.98
N SER A 269 -15.23 -14.84 -2.16
CA SER A 269 -15.35 -14.85 -0.69
C SER A 269 -16.43 -13.90 -0.17
N ILE A 270 -16.51 -12.67 -0.72
CA ILE A 270 -17.58 -11.72 -0.35
C ILE A 270 -18.96 -12.29 -0.70
N PHE A 271 -19.11 -12.87 -1.89
CA PHE A 271 -20.39 -13.44 -2.33
C PHE A 271 -20.75 -14.75 -1.61
N GLU A 272 -19.77 -15.54 -1.19
CA GLU A 272 -19.99 -16.72 -0.35
C GLU A 272 -20.59 -16.33 1.01
N VAL A 273 -20.09 -15.25 1.62
CA VAL A 273 -20.56 -14.78 2.93
C VAL A 273 -21.87 -13.98 2.82
N HIS A 274 -21.96 -13.07 1.86
CA HIS A 274 -23.01 -12.05 1.78
C HIS A 274 -23.99 -12.22 0.61
N GLY A 275 -23.69 -13.05 -0.39
CA GLY A 275 -24.45 -13.12 -1.65
C GLY A 275 -25.93 -13.41 -1.47
N GLY A 276 -26.26 -14.38 -0.62
CA GLY A 276 -27.64 -14.76 -0.30
C GLY A 276 -28.33 -13.87 0.74
N ARG A 277 -27.62 -12.88 1.31
CA ARG A 277 -28.12 -11.99 2.35
C ARG A 277 -28.56 -10.64 1.77
N PRO A 278 -29.39 -9.86 2.49
CA PRO A 278 -29.72 -8.51 2.09
C PRO A 278 -28.47 -7.65 1.87
N ALA A 279 -28.44 -6.88 0.79
CA ALA A 279 -27.30 -6.02 0.45
C ALA A 279 -27.00 -4.97 1.55
N ALA A 280 -28.02 -4.53 2.29
CA ALA A 280 -27.83 -3.62 3.43
C ALA A 280 -26.98 -4.24 4.55
N GLU A 281 -26.89 -5.57 4.68
CA GLU A 281 -25.99 -6.20 5.66
C GLU A 281 -24.52 -6.00 5.29
N LEU A 282 -24.17 -6.03 4.00
CA LEU A 282 -22.82 -5.71 3.55
C LEU A 282 -22.50 -4.24 3.81
N LEU A 283 -23.44 -3.32 3.55
CA LEU A 283 -23.25 -1.89 3.86
C LEU A 283 -23.02 -1.68 5.36
N LYS A 284 -23.80 -2.33 6.23
CA LYS A 284 -23.61 -2.26 7.69
C LYS A 284 -22.26 -2.83 8.13
N ALA A 285 -21.80 -3.92 7.52
CA ALA A 285 -20.47 -4.48 7.79
C ALA A 285 -19.34 -3.50 7.41
N LEU A 286 -19.57 -2.63 6.43
CA LEU A 286 -18.67 -1.54 6.04
C LEU A 286 -18.85 -0.26 6.88
N GLY A 287 -19.70 -0.28 7.92
CA GLY A 287 -19.97 0.87 8.78
C GLY A 287 -20.98 1.87 8.20
N LEU A 288 -21.77 1.47 7.20
CA LEU A 288 -22.80 2.29 6.58
C LEU A 288 -24.19 1.76 6.99
N ASP A 289 -24.68 2.17 8.15
CA ASP A 289 -26.10 2.00 8.47
C ASP A 289 -26.96 3.00 7.66
N ARG A 290 -28.28 3.00 7.91
CA ARG A 290 -29.22 3.88 7.19
C ARG A 290 -28.84 5.36 7.30
N GLU A 291 -28.47 5.80 8.50
CA GLU A 291 -28.13 7.18 8.78
C GLU A 291 -26.80 7.53 8.13
N GLN A 292 -25.76 6.70 8.30
CA GLN A 292 -24.47 6.96 7.66
C GLN A 292 -24.54 6.90 6.13
N PHE A 293 -25.38 6.04 5.56
CA PHE A 293 -25.63 5.98 4.12
C PHE A 293 -26.19 7.31 3.59
N GLN A 294 -27.18 7.89 4.28
CA GLN A 294 -27.75 9.19 3.92
C GLN A 294 -26.74 10.32 4.14
N ASN A 295 -26.05 10.34 5.28
CA ASN A 295 -25.06 11.36 5.62
C ASN A 295 -23.85 11.36 4.66
N ALA A 296 -23.50 10.20 4.09
CA ALA A 296 -22.45 10.09 3.10
C ALA A 296 -22.87 10.61 1.72
N LEU A 297 -24.13 10.36 1.31
CA LEU A 297 -24.59 10.64 -0.06
C LEU A 297 -25.23 12.02 -0.23
N LEU A 298 -25.99 12.52 0.76
CA LEU A 298 -26.68 13.81 0.65
C LEU A 298 -25.75 14.99 0.33
N PRO A 299 -24.59 15.16 1.00
CA PRO A 299 -23.67 16.26 0.71
C PRO A 299 -23.09 16.23 -0.71
N ILE A 300 -23.04 15.05 -1.33
CA ILE A 300 -22.55 14.87 -2.71
C ILE A 300 -23.69 15.14 -3.71
N LEU A 301 -24.88 14.59 -3.45
CA LEU A 301 -26.01 14.64 -4.37
C LEU A 301 -26.69 16.02 -4.41
N LEU A 302 -26.86 16.67 -3.26
CA LEU A 302 -27.51 17.99 -3.17
C LEU A 302 -26.94 19.02 -4.15
N PRO A 303 -25.63 19.34 -4.14
CA PRO A 303 -25.09 20.35 -5.05
C PRO A 303 -25.21 19.94 -6.54
N ILE A 304 -25.15 18.64 -6.85
CA ILE A 304 -25.34 18.14 -8.21
C ILE A 304 -26.77 18.41 -8.70
N PHE A 305 -27.78 18.11 -7.87
CA PHE A 305 -29.18 18.36 -8.21
C PHE A 305 -29.51 19.85 -8.25
N GLU A 306 -28.95 20.65 -7.35
CA GLU A 306 -29.10 22.12 -7.39
C GLU A 306 -28.54 22.70 -8.69
N GLU A 307 -27.36 22.26 -9.12
CA GLU A 307 -26.77 22.71 -10.39
C GLU A 307 -27.56 22.20 -11.61
N ALA A 308 -28.03 20.95 -11.56
CA ALA A 308 -28.90 20.38 -12.59
C ALA A 308 -30.25 21.13 -12.68
N HIS A 309 -30.76 21.67 -11.57
CA HIS A 309 -31.91 22.56 -11.56
C HIS A 309 -31.58 23.91 -12.20
N LYS A 310 -30.52 24.58 -11.70
CA LYS A 310 -30.08 25.92 -12.17
C LYS A 310 -29.76 25.96 -13.66
N SER A 311 -29.09 24.93 -14.17
CA SER A 311 -28.75 24.79 -15.59
C SER A 311 -29.96 24.49 -16.49
N GLY A 312 -31.14 24.23 -15.93
CA GLY A 312 -32.34 23.82 -16.66
C GLY A 312 -32.34 22.35 -17.11
N TYR A 313 -31.31 21.58 -16.78
CA TYR A 313 -31.22 20.17 -17.12
C TYR A 313 -32.39 19.36 -16.54
N LEU A 314 -32.70 19.52 -15.25
CA LEU A 314 -33.81 18.78 -14.61
C LEU A 314 -35.15 19.08 -15.30
N LYS A 315 -35.44 20.35 -15.57
CA LYS A 315 -36.66 20.76 -16.30
C LYS A 315 -36.76 20.04 -17.64
N ALA A 316 -35.70 20.10 -18.46
CA ALA A 316 -35.70 19.47 -19.77
C ALA A 316 -35.91 17.95 -19.69
N ARG A 317 -35.32 17.27 -18.69
CA ARG A 317 -35.48 15.82 -18.53
C ARG A 317 -36.85 15.41 -18.01
N ILE A 318 -37.41 16.13 -17.04
CA ILE A 318 -38.75 15.88 -16.48
C ILE A 318 -39.80 16.15 -17.55
N GLU A 319 -39.71 17.29 -18.24
CA GLU A 319 -40.63 17.64 -19.31
C GLU A 319 -40.65 16.57 -20.41
N ALA A 320 -39.47 16.10 -20.86
CA ALA A 320 -39.39 15.05 -21.87
C ALA A 320 -40.08 13.75 -21.44
N ARG A 321 -39.94 13.35 -20.16
CA ARG A 321 -40.62 12.15 -19.63
C ARG A 321 -42.12 12.35 -19.48
N LEU A 322 -42.55 13.48 -18.92
CA LEU A 322 -43.97 13.78 -18.75
C LEU A 322 -44.67 13.92 -20.10
N ARG A 323 -44.07 14.64 -21.05
CA ARG A 323 -44.59 14.81 -22.40
C ARG A 323 -44.81 13.46 -23.09
N SER A 324 -43.87 12.53 -22.97
CA SER A 324 -44.02 11.17 -23.50
C SER A 324 -45.24 10.42 -22.92
N PHE A 325 -45.61 10.67 -21.66
CA PHE A 325 -46.84 10.13 -21.08
C PHE A 325 -48.08 10.84 -21.63
N TYR A 326 -48.11 12.17 -21.61
CA TYR A 326 -49.27 12.96 -22.05
C TYR A 326 -49.56 12.81 -23.54
N GLU A 327 -48.56 12.50 -24.37
CA GLU A 327 -48.70 12.21 -25.80
C GLU A 327 -49.05 10.74 -26.08
N SER A 328 -49.02 9.86 -25.08
CA SER A 328 -49.34 8.43 -25.27
C SER A 328 -50.81 8.22 -25.60
N ASP A 329 -51.11 7.18 -26.41
CA ASP A 329 -52.48 6.78 -26.75
C ASP A 329 -53.37 6.58 -25.53
N ALA A 330 -52.80 6.06 -24.43
CA ALA A 330 -53.51 5.82 -23.18
C ALA A 330 -53.96 7.14 -22.52
N ALA A 331 -53.06 8.12 -22.45
CA ALA A 331 -53.39 9.43 -21.89
C ALA A 331 -54.36 10.20 -22.79
N GLN A 332 -54.12 10.21 -24.11
CA GLN A 332 -54.99 10.92 -25.06
C GLN A 332 -56.43 10.37 -25.02
N LYS A 333 -56.61 9.05 -24.98
CA LYS A 333 -57.95 8.43 -24.83
C LYS A 333 -58.69 8.86 -23.57
N LEU A 334 -57.98 9.11 -22.47
CA LEU A 334 -58.59 9.58 -21.22
C LEU A 334 -58.87 11.09 -21.22
N LEU A 335 -58.09 11.85 -21.99
CA LEU A 335 -58.16 13.31 -22.04
C LEU A 335 -59.16 13.85 -23.08
N GLY A 336 -59.60 13.01 -24.02
CA GLY A 336 -60.62 13.33 -25.03
C GLY A 336 -60.03 13.99 -26.27
#